data_AF-A0A941ZRJ4-F1
#
_entry.id   AF-A0A941ZRJ4-F1
#
_cell.length_a   1.000
_cell.length_b   1.000
_cell.length_c   1.000
_cell.angle_alpha   90.00
_cell.angle_beta   90.00
_cell.angle_gamma   90.00
#
_symmetry.space_group_name_H-M   'P 1'
#
loop_
_entity.id
_entity.type
_entity.pdbx_description
1 polymer ?
#
loop_
_entity_poly.entity_id
_entity_poly.type
_entity_poly.pdbx_seq_one_letter_code
_entity_poly.pdbx_strand_id
1 'polypeptide(L)'
;MAIRGKDPFLAFRLFAFIPFLVLTLHGVTHAEVVTDGTLGGPAGPVAAGTIPGVGTTTYHIADSLGKLAGQNLFHSFSAFNVGTGESATFTGPGSIQNIL
;
A
#
# COMPACT_ATOMS: atom_id res chain seq x y z
N MET A 1 -1.80 55.95 31.51
CA MET A 1 -0.62 55.20 31.01
C MET A 1 -0.31 54.09 32.01
N ALA A 2 -0.76 52.86 31.78
CA ALA A 2 -0.35 51.70 32.56
C ALA A 2 -0.31 50.48 31.64
N ILE A 3 0.82 49.80 31.69
CA ILE A 3 1.36 48.89 30.69
C ILE A 3 0.82 47.48 30.88
N ARG A 4 0.34 46.95 29.75
CA ARG A 4 -0.02 45.55 29.45
C ARG A 4 0.93 44.55 30.12
N GLY A 5 0.45 43.87 31.17
CA GLY A 5 1.07 42.64 31.68
C GLY A 5 0.67 41.48 30.78
N LYS A 6 1.62 40.91 30.04
CA LYS A 6 1.41 39.70 29.24
C LYS A 6 1.63 38.51 30.15
N ASP A 7 0.58 37.76 30.44
CA ASP A 7 0.57 36.65 31.39
C ASP A 7 1.71 35.65 31.07
N PRO A 8 2.73 35.50 31.94
CA PRO A 8 3.89 34.64 31.65
C PRO A 8 3.52 33.15 31.59
N PHE A 9 2.35 32.79 32.14
CA PHE A 9 1.82 31.44 32.18
C PHE A 9 1.06 31.02 30.90
N LEU A 10 0.62 31.98 30.07
CA LEU A 10 -0.03 31.66 28.80
C LEU A 10 0.98 31.12 27.78
N ALA A 11 2.20 31.69 27.75
CA ALA A 11 3.30 31.21 26.91
C ALA A 11 3.80 29.82 27.33
N PHE A 12 3.79 29.51 28.63
CA PHE A 12 4.25 28.23 29.17
C PHE A 12 3.24 27.09 28.93
N ARG A 13 1.93 27.37 28.95
CA ARG A 13 0.87 26.41 28.61
C ARG A 13 0.85 26.02 27.13
N LEU A 14 1.24 26.93 26.24
CA LEU A 14 1.41 26.66 24.80
C LEU A 14 2.64 25.79 24.51
N PHE A 15 3.73 25.93 25.28
CA PHE A 15 4.98 25.18 25.06
C PHE A 15 4.91 23.68 25.42
N ALA A 16 4.01 23.30 26.34
CA ALA A 16 3.87 21.90 26.79
C ALA A 16 2.97 21.03 25.87
N PHE A 17 2.17 21.63 24.98
CA PHE A 17 1.26 20.90 24.07
C PHE A 17 1.85 20.64 22.67
N ILE A 18 2.87 21.39 22.26
CA ILE A 18 3.48 21.28 20.93
C ILE A 18 4.11 19.88 20.67
N PRO A 19 4.83 19.22 21.61
CA PRO A 19 5.36 17.89 21.32
C PRO A 19 4.28 16.79 21.30
N PHE A 20 3.12 16.99 21.96
CA PHE A 20 2.02 16.02 21.93
C PHE A 20 1.23 16.05 20.61
N LEU A 21 1.16 17.22 19.96
CA LEU A 21 0.48 17.39 18.66
C LEU A 21 1.32 16.89 17.47
N VAL A 22 2.65 16.85 17.59
CA VAL A 22 3.55 16.38 16.51
C VAL A 22 3.60 14.85 16.42
N LEU A 23 3.33 14.12 17.51
CA LEU A 23 3.37 12.66 17.58
C LEU A 23 2.15 11.95 16.96
N THR A 24 1.08 12.66 16.60
CA THR A 24 -0.16 12.06 16.04
C THR A 24 -0.23 12.10 14.52
N LEU A 25 0.73 12.72 13.84
CA LEU A 25 0.79 12.83 12.37
C LEU A 25 1.56 11.70 11.69
N HIS A 26 1.63 10.52 12.32
CA HIS A 26 2.09 9.33 11.61
C HIS A 26 0.99 8.92 10.64
N GLY A 27 1.17 9.26 9.35
CA GLY A 27 0.32 8.74 8.29
C GLY A 27 0.41 7.22 8.30
N VAL A 28 -0.71 6.55 8.56
CA VAL A 28 -0.80 5.09 8.41
C VAL A 28 -0.74 4.83 6.92
N THR A 29 0.43 4.48 6.40
CA THR A 29 0.54 3.99 5.02
C THR A 29 0.09 2.54 5.03
N HIS A 30 -1.09 2.28 4.45
CA HIS A 30 -1.51 0.92 4.18
C HIS A 30 -0.65 0.34 3.05
N ALA A 31 -0.25 -0.92 3.17
CA ALA A 31 0.35 -1.64 2.06
C ALA A 31 -0.71 -1.84 0.96
N GLU A 32 -0.26 -1.82 -0.29
CA GLU A 32 -1.14 -1.91 -1.45
C GLU A 32 -0.37 -2.44 -2.64
N VAL A 33 -1.06 -3.25 -3.46
CA VAL A 33 -0.61 -3.67 -4.78
C VAL A 33 -1.54 -3.04 -5.82
N VAL A 34 -0.97 -2.25 -6.72
CA VAL A 34 -1.70 -1.49 -7.75
C VAL A 34 -1.07 -1.79 -9.11
N THR A 35 -1.85 -2.35 -10.03
CA THR A 35 -1.42 -2.55 -11.43
C THR A 35 -1.40 -1.22 -12.16
N ASP A 36 -0.43 -1.06 -13.07
CA ASP A 36 -0.36 0.14 -13.92
C ASP A 36 -1.13 -0.01 -15.25
N GLY A 37 -1.61 -1.22 -15.54
CA GLY A 37 -2.37 -1.56 -16.75
C GLY A 37 -1.56 -1.62 -18.04
N THR A 38 -0.23 -1.50 -18.00
CA THR A 38 0.62 -1.48 -19.20
C THR A 38 0.85 -2.87 -19.79
N LEU A 39 0.77 -3.91 -18.96
CA LEU A 39 1.01 -5.30 -19.32
C LEU A 39 -0.23 -6.18 -19.19
N GLY A 40 -1.43 -5.64 -19.42
CA GLY A 40 -2.68 -6.39 -19.35
C GLY A 40 -3.52 -6.05 -18.12
N GLY A 41 -4.79 -6.45 -18.15
CA GLY A 41 -5.79 -6.05 -17.17
C GLY A 41 -6.02 -4.51 -17.12
N PRO A 42 -6.98 -4.06 -16.31
CA PRO A 42 -7.10 -2.64 -15.98
C PRO A 42 -6.00 -2.22 -15.00
N ALA A 43 -5.61 -0.94 -15.05
CA ALA A 43 -4.87 -0.31 -13.96
C ALA A 43 -5.75 -0.19 -12.72
N GLY A 44 -5.20 -0.42 -11.53
CA GLY A 44 -5.93 -0.26 -10.29
C GLY A 44 -5.51 -1.22 -9.17
N PRO A 45 -6.16 -1.10 -8.00
CA PRO A 45 -5.85 -1.94 -6.85
C PRO A 45 -6.15 -3.41 -7.15
N VAL A 46 -5.25 -4.29 -6.73
CA VAL A 46 -5.43 -5.74 -6.80
C VAL A 46 -6.32 -6.17 -5.64
N ALA A 47 -7.39 -6.88 -5.95
CA ALA A 47 -8.32 -7.38 -4.95
C ALA A 47 -7.80 -8.65 -4.25
N ALA A 48 -8.32 -8.89 -3.04
CA ALA A 48 -8.21 -10.17 -2.36
C ALA A 48 -8.95 -11.27 -3.12
N GLY A 49 -8.54 -12.52 -2.93
CA GLY A 49 -9.14 -13.66 -3.61
C GLY A 49 -8.99 -14.97 -2.87
N THR A 50 -9.80 -15.96 -3.28
CA THR A 50 -9.70 -17.35 -2.83
C THR A 50 -9.23 -18.21 -3.98
N ILE A 51 -8.11 -18.88 -3.80
CA ILE A 51 -7.48 -19.73 -4.81
C ILE A 51 -7.73 -21.20 -4.44
N PRO A 52 -8.43 -21.98 -5.28
CA PRO A 52 -8.69 -23.39 -5.03
C PRO A 52 -7.40 -24.17 -4.75
N GLY A 53 -7.38 -24.94 -3.66
CA GLY A 53 -6.22 -25.74 -3.25
C GLY A 53 -5.08 -24.96 -2.59
N VAL A 54 -5.15 -23.63 -2.49
CA VAL A 54 -4.13 -22.79 -1.84
C VAL A 54 -4.71 -22.09 -0.61
N GLY A 55 -5.87 -21.43 -0.74
CA GLY A 55 -6.50 -20.68 0.34
C GLY A 55 -6.83 -19.23 -0.05
N THR A 56 -7.00 -18.36 0.95
CA THR A 56 -7.25 -16.93 0.75
C THR A 56 -5.95 -16.13 0.68
N THR A 57 -5.94 -15.07 -0.12
CA THR A 57 -4.79 -14.16 -0.25
C THR A 57 -5.26 -12.70 -0.22
N THR A 58 -4.39 -11.80 0.24
CA THR A 58 -4.70 -10.36 0.30
C THR A 58 -4.70 -9.73 -1.08
N TYR A 59 -3.80 -10.17 -1.96
CA TYR A 59 -3.70 -9.70 -3.34
C TYR A 59 -3.63 -10.91 -4.29
N HIS A 60 -4.70 -11.16 -5.03
CA HIS A 60 -4.72 -12.21 -6.05
C HIS A 60 -4.28 -11.65 -7.40
N ILE A 61 -3.02 -11.92 -7.75
CA ILE A 61 -2.40 -11.44 -8.99
C ILE A 61 -2.56 -12.54 -10.06
N ALA A 62 -3.72 -12.53 -10.72
CA ALA A 62 -4.04 -13.49 -11.77
C ALA A 62 -3.31 -13.17 -13.09
N ASP A 63 -3.20 -14.17 -13.97
CA ASP A 63 -2.58 -14.03 -15.29
C ASP A 63 -3.30 -13.04 -16.20
N SER A 64 -4.59 -12.81 -15.96
CA SER A 64 -5.37 -11.77 -16.64
C SER A 64 -4.90 -10.34 -16.35
N LEU A 65 -4.12 -10.14 -15.29
CA LEU A 65 -3.46 -8.87 -14.94
C LEU A 65 -2.03 -8.77 -15.49
N GLY A 66 -1.63 -9.71 -16.35
CA GLY A 66 -0.30 -9.78 -16.94
C GLY A 66 -0.32 -10.07 -18.43
N LYS A 67 0.88 -10.12 -19.01
CA LYS A 67 1.10 -10.35 -20.44
C LYS A 67 2.07 -11.49 -20.64
N LEU A 68 1.62 -12.48 -21.39
CA LEU A 68 2.46 -13.59 -21.82
C LEU A 68 3.40 -13.17 -22.95
N ALA A 69 4.67 -13.51 -22.82
CA ALA A 69 5.67 -13.43 -23.89
C ALA A 69 6.54 -14.70 -23.83
N GLY A 70 6.21 -15.67 -24.69
CA GLY A 70 6.77 -17.01 -24.61
C GLY A 70 6.31 -17.73 -23.34
N GLN A 71 7.26 -18.28 -22.57
CA GLN A 71 7.00 -18.96 -21.29
C GLN A 71 7.12 -18.01 -20.09
N ASN A 72 7.14 -16.70 -20.31
CA ASN A 72 7.19 -15.70 -19.25
C ASN A 72 5.85 -14.98 -19.16
N LEU A 73 5.33 -14.85 -17.95
CA LEU A 73 4.18 -14.01 -17.64
C LEU A 73 4.70 -12.75 -16.95
N PHE A 74 4.58 -11.60 -17.62
CA PHE A 74 5.01 -10.32 -17.08
C PHE A 74 3.85 -9.57 -16.42
N HIS A 75 4.09 -8.96 -15.27
CA HIS A 75 3.20 -8.04 -14.58
C HIS A 75 3.85 -6.67 -14.43
N SER A 76 3.03 -5.64 -14.27
CA SER A 76 3.53 -4.29 -14.03
C SER A 76 2.67 -3.54 -13.03
N PHE A 77 3.33 -2.78 -12.15
CA PHE A 77 2.75 -2.20 -10.97
C PHE A 77 3.20 -0.76 -10.79
N SER A 78 2.25 0.13 -10.49
CA SER A 78 2.57 1.48 -10.04
C SER A 78 2.96 1.51 -8.55
N ALA A 79 2.47 0.53 -7.78
CA ALA A 79 2.87 0.29 -6.40
C ALA A 79 2.81 -1.21 -6.10
N PHE A 80 3.85 -1.73 -5.45
CA PHE A 80 3.87 -3.11 -4.98
C PHE A 80 4.44 -3.15 -3.57
N ASN A 81 3.57 -3.13 -2.57
CA ASN A 81 3.93 -3.25 -1.17
C ASN A 81 3.03 -4.29 -0.52
N VAL A 82 3.62 -5.24 0.21
CA VAL A 82 2.89 -6.27 0.95
C VAL A 82 3.20 -6.08 2.43
N GLY A 83 2.17 -5.84 3.23
CA GLY A 83 2.26 -5.55 4.65
C GLY A 83 2.51 -6.80 5.49
N THR A 84 2.81 -6.57 6.77
CA THR A 84 2.96 -7.67 7.73
C THR A 84 1.64 -8.43 7.87
N GLY A 85 1.68 -9.75 7.64
CA GLY A 85 0.51 -10.63 7.70
C GLY A 85 -0.32 -10.66 6.41
N GLU A 86 0.03 -9.87 5.40
CA GLU A 86 -0.59 -9.92 4.09
C GLU A 86 0.14 -10.91 3.17
N SER A 87 -0.53 -11.29 2.08
CA SER A 87 0.04 -12.14 1.04
C SER A 87 -0.32 -11.62 -0.35
N ALA A 88 0.64 -11.74 -1.27
CA ALA A 88 0.40 -11.58 -2.70
C ALA A 88 0.64 -12.92 -3.37
N THR A 89 -0.40 -13.47 -4.00
CA THR A 89 -0.32 -14.76 -4.68
C THR A 89 -0.47 -14.57 -6.17
N PHE A 90 0.54 -15.00 -6.91
CA PHE A 90 0.53 -15.00 -8.36
C PHE A 90 -0.02 -16.33 -8.88
N THR A 91 -0.91 -16.29 -9.86
CA THR A 91 -1.41 -17.48 -10.55
C THR A 91 -1.26 -17.32 -12.05
N GLY A 92 -0.94 -18.41 -12.75
CA GLY A 92 -0.97 -18.42 -14.20
C GLY A 92 -1.06 -19.82 -14.79
N PRO A 93 -1.13 -19.92 -16.12
CA PRO A 93 -1.33 -21.20 -16.80
C PRO A 93 -0.11 -22.10 -16.65
N GLY A 94 -0.31 -23.42 -16.59
CA GLY A 94 0.77 -24.39 -16.38
C GLY A 94 1.86 -24.44 -17.47
N SER A 95 1.69 -23.68 -18.56
CA SER A 95 2.67 -23.52 -19.65
C SER A 95 3.72 -22.45 -19.38
N ILE A 96 3.57 -21.63 -18.33
CA ILE A 96 4.57 -20.62 -17.98
C ILE A 96 5.69 -21.24 -17.17
N GLN A 97 6.90 -20.73 -17.39
CA GLN A 97 8.09 -21.11 -16.65
C GLN A 97 8.50 -20.02 -15.64
N ASN A 98 8.20 -18.76 -15.95
CA ASN A 98 8.54 -17.63 -15.08
C ASN A 98 7.37 -16.65 -14.92
N ILE A 99 7.32 -16.03 -13.74
CA ILE A 99 6.49 -14.87 -13.42
C ILE A 99 7.46 -13.71 -13.19
N LEU A 100 7.28 -12.62 -13.92
CA LEU A 100 8.21 -11.48 -13.99
C LEU A 100 7.49 -10.16 -13.75
#